data_AF-A0A0Q9WGY2-F1
#
_entry.id   AF-A0A0Q9WGY2-F1
#
_cell.length_a   1.000
_cell.length_b   1.000
_cell.length_c   1.000
_cell.angle_alpha   90.00
_cell.angle_beta   90.00
_cell.angle_gamma   90.00
#
_symmetry.space_group_name_H-M   'P 1'
#
loop_
_entity.id
_entity.type
_entity.pdbx_description
1 polymer ?
#
loop_
_entity_poly.entity_id
_entity_poly.type
_entity_poly.pdbx_seq_one_letter_code
_entity_poly.pdbx_strand_id
1 'polypeptide(L)'
;MHVDSNLVTHDTHTRTAAASETKVQAEQEKEKEPLCLENATPDAVPLHLREMLSQFGHRKLSAAELLMLLIYLVALESGFVENQSYLEKRSLLKPVPAVGCFHLFNVRLLSHLPTHYTREFEDTAFRMLLRTLLDSKSAQEPPLMTALQSSLIAIVLGDLMVVTLSPVAPSKERGFSTCLSIGRFVLNVQLEPIYQRFCKLDELSLQLRQNLFQPMRAQQLLALDLHPHPSLLGLPSEVYDEIFKHLNKNQLNILANVNWKLCNYKKQFKDRRPH
;
A
#
# COMPACT_ATOMS: atom_id res chain seq x y z
N MET A 1 -58.30 34.74 -23.01
CA MET A 1 -58.35 33.61 -22.06
C MET A 1 -57.94 32.36 -22.80
N HIS A 2 -56.87 31.70 -22.32
CA HIS A 2 -56.57 30.26 -22.39
C HIS A 2 -56.34 29.63 -23.78
N VAL A 3 -55.38 28.72 -24.03
CA VAL A 3 -54.14 28.23 -23.40
C VAL A 3 -53.39 27.55 -24.56
N ASP A 4 -52.10 27.80 -24.72
CA ASP A 4 -51.20 27.05 -25.61
C ASP A 4 -51.00 25.60 -25.12
N SER A 5 -50.97 24.63 -26.03
CA SER A 5 -50.60 23.25 -25.72
C SER A 5 -49.78 22.61 -26.83
N ASN A 6 -48.54 22.29 -26.46
CA ASN A 6 -47.71 21.15 -26.85
C ASN A 6 -47.14 21.07 -28.28
N LEU A 7 -45.80 21.16 -28.39
CA LEU A 7 -44.92 19.98 -28.39
C LEU A 7 -43.45 20.40 -28.27
N VAL A 8 -42.81 20.14 -27.13
CA VAL A 8 -41.34 20.13 -26.96
C VAL A 8 -40.96 18.71 -26.56
N THR A 9 -40.37 17.95 -27.47
CA THR A 9 -39.77 16.64 -27.18
C THR A 9 -38.51 16.46 -28.01
N HIS A 10 -37.40 17.05 -27.56
CA HIS A 10 -36.04 16.59 -27.84
C HIS A 10 -35.14 17.23 -26.79
N ASP A 11 -34.62 16.46 -25.82
CA ASP A 11 -33.33 16.68 -25.12
C ASP A 11 -33.13 15.85 -23.84
N THR A 12 -33.68 14.63 -23.77
CA THR A 12 -33.44 13.72 -22.63
C THR A 12 -32.61 12.48 -22.96
N HIS A 13 -32.30 12.20 -24.23
CA HIS A 13 -31.49 11.03 -24.60
C HIS A 13 -29.99 11.32 -24.76
N THR A 14 -29.60 12.56 -25.07
CA THR A 14 -28.20 12.93 -25.33
C THR A 14 -27.38 13.10 -24.05
N ARG A 15 -28.01 13.51 -22.94
CA ARG A 15 -27.33 13.72 -21.64
C ARG A 15 -26.97 12.42 -20.91
N THR A 16 -27.77 11.37 -21.06
CA THR A 16 -27.57 10.08 -20.41
C THR A 16 -26.44 9.28 -21.08
N ALA A 17 -26.33 9.36 -22.42
CA ALA A 17 -25.27 8.72 -23.19
C ALA A 17 -23.88 9.34 -22.90
N ALA A 18 -23.79 10.67 -22.89
CA ALA A 18 -22.55 11.37 -22.55
C ALA A 18 -22.10 11.09 -21.10
N ALA A 19 -23.04 11.04 -20.14
CA ALA A 19 -22.72 10.70 -18.75
C ALA A 19 -22.28 9.24 -18.60
N SER A 20 -22.82 8.29 -19.38
CA SER A 20 -22.38 6.89 -19.39
C SER A 20 -21.03 6.70 -20.08
N GLU A 21 -20.75 7.40 -21.19
CA GLU A 21 -19.47 7.35 -21.88
C GLU A 21 -18.34 7.94 -21.03
N THR A 22 -18.61 9.06 -20.33
CA THR A 22 -17.66 9.65 -19.37
C THR A 22 -17.37 8.71 -18.20
N LYS A 23 -18.38 7.94 -17.75
CA LYS A 23 -18.22 6.97 -16.65
C LYS A 23 -17.43 5.74 -17.07
N VAL A 24 -17.69 5.24 -18.29
CA VAL A 24 -16.97 4.10 -18.89
C VAL A 24 -15.53 4.47 -19.23
N GLN A 25 -15.27 5.69 -19.72
CA GLN A 25 -13.90 6.20 -19.92
C GLN A 25 -13.16 6.40 -18.60
N ALA A 26 -13.81 6.95 -17.56
CA ALA A 26 -13.21 7.08 -16.24
C ALA A 26 -12.95 5.72 -15.55
N GLU A 27 -13.75 4.69 -15.85
CA GLU A 27 -13.54 3.32 -15.39
C GLU A 27 -12.40 2.62 -16.17
N GLN A 28 -12.30 2.83 -17.49
CA GLN A 28 -11.19 2.33 -18.32
C GLN A 28 -9.86 3.05 -18.05
N GLU A 29 -9.88 4.34 -17.69
CA GLU A 29 -8.68 5.08 -17.25
C GLU A 29 -8.21 4.64 -15.86
N LYS A 30 -9.13 4.29 -14.96
CA LYS A 30 -8.81 3.67 -13.66
C LYS A 30 -8.16 2.29 -13.82
N GLU A 31 -8.48 1.57 -14.89
CA GLU A 31 -7.90 0.25 -15.19
C GLU A 31 -6.44 0.31 -15.64
N LYS A 32 -5.98 1.48 -16.13
CA LYS A 32 -4.59 1.71 -16.58
C LYS A 32 -3.67 2.27 -15.50
N GLU A 33 -4.22 2.69 -14.36
CA GLU A 33 -3.42 3.31 -13.32
C GLU A 33 -2.72 2.24 -12.46
N PRO A 34 -1.39 2.34 -12.26
CA PRO A 34 -0.67 1.43 -11.38
C PRO A 34 -1.29 1.34 -9.99
N LEU A 35 -1.36 0.13 -9.44
CA LEU A 35 -1.91 -0.09 -8.10
C LEU A 35 -0.94 0.37 -7.00
N CYS A 36 0.36 0.19 -7.22
CA CYS A 36 1.44 0.52 -6.30
C CYS A 36 2.66 1.06 -7.06
N LEU A 37 3.65 1.56 -6.31
CA LEU A 37 4.89 2.12 -6.87
C LEU A 37 5.67 1.11 -7.71
N GLU A 38 5.66 -0.16 -7.35
CA GLU A 38 6.35 -1.20 -8.11
C GLU A 38 5.81 -1.34 -9.54
N ASN A 39 4.53 -1.03 -9.75
CA ASN A 39 3.91 -1.10 -11.07
C ASN A 39 3.94 0.24 -11.81
N ALA A 40 4.61 1.25 -11.27
CA ALA A 40 4.73 2.55 -11.92
C ALA A 40 5.55 2.44 -13.20
N THR A 41 5.15 3.22 -14.20
CA THR A 41 5.84 3.38 -15.49
C THR A 41 6.21 4.85 -15.68
N PRO A 42 7.07 5.19 -16.65
CA PRO A 42 7.39 6.59 -16.94
C PRO A 42 6.15 7.45 -17.25
N ASP A 43 5.10 6.85 -17.83
CA ASP A 43 3.90 7.54 -18.28
C ASP A 43 2.74 7.49 -17.27
N ALA A 44 2.80 6.58 -16.29
CA ALA A 44 1.73 6.37 -15.32
C ALA A 44 2.28 6.03 -13.94
N VAL A 45 1.80 6.74 -12.94
CA VAL A 45 2.14 6.54 -11.52
C VAL A 45 0.87 6.31 -10.72
N PRO A 46 0.95 5.61 -9.57
CA PRO A 46 -0.24 5.30 -8.79
C PRO A 46 -0.85 6.55 -8.13
N LEU A 47 -2.16 6.49 -7.87
CA LEU A 47 -2.94 7.66 -7.45
C LEU A 47 -2.43 8.27 -6.16
N HIS A 48 -2.10 7.43 -5.20
CA HIS A 48 -1.62 7.84 -3.88
C HIS A 48 -0.25 8.54 -3.94
N LEU A 49 0.56 8.30 -4.99
CA LEU A 49 1.77 9.12 -5.22
C LEU A 49 1.39 10.53 -5.67
N ARG A 50 0.43 10.64 -6.60
CA ARG A 50 -0.05 11.93 -7.11
C ARG A 50 -0.69 12.76 -6.00
N GLU A 51 -1.52 12.12 -5.18
CA GLU A 51 -2.17 12.72 -4.01
C GLU A 51 -1.13 13.24 -3.00
N MET A 52 -0.11 12.43 -2.69
CA MET A 52 0.97 12.85 -1.77
C MET A 52 1.75 14.04 -2.33
N LEU A 53 2.12 14.00 -3.61
CA LEU A 53 2.89 15.08 -4.24
C LEU A 53 2.09 16.38 -4.40
N SER A 54 0.77 16.30 -4.56
CA SER A 54 -0.10 17.48 -4.72
C SER A 54 0.00 18.45 -3.53
N GLN A 55 0.35 17.92 -2.35
CA GLN A 55 0.55 18.70 -1.12
C GLN A 55 1.80 19.60 -1.18
N PHE A 56 2.70 19.37 -2.14
CA PHE A 56 3.99 20.04 -2.24
C PHE A 56 4.16 20.87 -3.52
N GLY A 57 3.10 21.08 -4.31
CA GLY A 57 3.18 21.70 -5.64
C GLY A 57 3.81 23.10 -5.71
N HIS A 58 3.92 23.83 -4.59
CA HIS A 58 4.59 25.13 -4.52
C HIS A 58 5.89 25.12 -3.72
N ARG A 59 6.26 23.98 -3.13
CA ARG A 59 7.44 23.85 -2.28
C ARG A 59 8.59 23.23 -3.07
N LYS A 60 9.76 23.88 -3.02
CA LYS A 60 10.99 23.27 -3.54
C LYS A 60 11.42 22.14 -2.61
N LEU A 61 11.35 20.91 -3.09
CA LEU A 61 11.86 19.72 -2.42
C LEU A 61 13.20 19.30 -3.03
N SER A 62 14.18 19.05 -2.16
CA SER A 62 15.45 18.41 -2.52
C SER A 62 15.23 16.98 -2.99
N ALA A 63 16.21 16.43 -3.71
CA ALA A 63 16.15 15.03 -4.13
C ALA A 63 16.10 14.06 -2.94
N ALA A 64 16.74 14.41 -1.82
CA ALA A 64 16.69 13.65 -0.58
C ALA A 64 15.29 13.66 0.06
N GLU A 65 14.63 14.82 0.15
CA GLU A 65 13.24 14.91 0.65
C GLU A 65 12.29 14.09 -0.23
N LEU A 66 12.44 14.17 -1.55
CA LEU A 66 11.65 13.38 -2.48
C LEU A 66 11.86 11.88 -2.29
N LEU A 67 13.10 11.44 -2.11
CA LEU A 67 13.38 10.03 -1.82
C LEU A 67 12.78 9.61 -0.47
N MET A 68 12.82 10.47 0.54
CA MET A 68 12.16 10.23 1.83
C MET A 68 10.64 10.04 1.70
N LEU A 69 9.98 10.84 0.84
CA LEU A 69 8.55 10.66 0.54
C LEU A 69 8.27 9.34 -0.17
N LEU A 70 9.10 8.93 -1.14
CA LEU A 70 8.98 7.62 -1.79
C LEU A 70 9.16 6.47 -0.79
N ILE A 71 10.15 6.56 0.11
CA ILE A 71 10.35 5.57 1.18
C ILE A 71 9.10 5.44 2.04
N TYR A 72 8.48 6.56 2.42
CA TYR A 72 7.24 6.53 3.20
C TYR A 72 6.08 5.93 2.41
N LEU A 73 5.97 6.23 1.12
CA LEU A 73 4.92 5.63 0.28
C LEU A 73 5.06 4.11 0.19
N VAL A 74 6.29 3.60 0.03
CA VAL A 74 6.54 2.14 0.09
C VAL A 74 6.24 1.58 1.48
N ALA A 75 6.46 2.34 2.55
CA ALA A 75 6.07 1.95 3.90
C ALA A 75 4.54 1.78 4.01
N LEU A 76 3.76 2.73 3.48
CA LEU A 76 2.30 2.65 3.41
C LEU A 76 1.83 1.41 2.65
N GLU A 77 2.42 1.15 1.47
CA GLU A 77 2.13 -0.04 0.67
C GLU A 77 2.52 -1.35 1.39
N SER A 78 3.49 -1.27 2.30
CA SER A 78 3.95 -2.39 3.13
C SER A 78 3.19 -2.53 4.46
N GLY A 79 2.10 -1.79 4.63
CA GLY A 79 1.23 -1.88 5.80
C GLY A 79 1.79 -1.18 7.04
N PHE A 80 2.68 -0.20 6.87
CA PHE A 80 3.09 0.73 7.92
C PHE A 80 2.33 2.05 7.76
N VAL A 81 2.25 2.83 8.83
CA VAL A 81 1.66 4.17 8.82
C VAL A 81 2.43 5.06 9.79
N GLU A 82 2.55 6.34 9.50
CA GLU A 82 3.12 7.30 10.44
C GLU A 82 2.22 7.40 11.70
N ASN A 83 2.83 7.43 12.88
CA ASN A 83 2.11 7.24 14.13
C ASN A 83 1.11 8.37 14.44
N GLN A 84 1.42 9.63 14.13
CA GLN A 84 0.49 10.75 14.28
C GLN A 84 -0.72 10.61 13.35
N SER A 85 -0.47 10.30 12.08
CA SER A 85 -1.47 10.03 11.05
C SER A 85 -2.40 8.88 11.44
N TYR A 86 -1.83 7.82 12.05
CA TYR A 86 -2.61 6.73 12.62
C TYR A 86 -3.53 7.20 13.73
N LEU A 87 -3.03 7.97 14.70
CA LEU A 87 -3.85 8.49 15.81
C LEU A 87 -5.02 9.33 15.31
N GLU A 88 -4.79 10.14 14.27
CA GLU A 88 -5.80 11.01 13.67
C GLU A 88 -6.87 10.23 12.88
N LYS A 89 -6.50 9.18 12.15
CA LYS A 89 -7.40 8.44 11.25
C LYS A 89 -7.78 7.04 11.70
N ARG A 90 -7.39 6.61 12.90
CA ARG A 90 -7.61 5.23 13.40
C ARG A 90 -9.03 4.71 13.24
N SER A 91 -10.05 5.57 13.39
CA SER A 91 -11.45 5.19 13.29
C SER A 91 -11.92 4.92 11.85
N LEU A 92 -11.20 5.45 10.86
CA LEU A 92 -11.51 5.31 9.44
C LEU A 92 -10.71 4.17 8.79
N LEU A 93 -9.57 3.81 9.38
CA LEU A 93 -8.69 2.78 8.86
C LEU A 93 -9.39 1.41 8.84
N LYS A 94 -9.25 0.73 7.72
CA LYS A 94 -9.72 -0.64 7.55
C LYS A 94 -8.73 -1.63 8.16
N PRO A 95 -9.23 -2.74 8.72
CA PRO A 95 -8.38 -3.81 9.23
C PRO A 95 -7.44 -4.35 8.14
N VAL A 96 -6.18 -4.65 8.52
CA VAL A 96 -5.20 -5.31 7.64
C VAL A 96 -4.78 -6.64 8.28
N PRO A 97 -5.06 -7.79 7.66
CA PRO A 97 -4.77 -9.09 8.27
C PRO A 97 -3.26 -9.31 8.39
N ALA A 98 -2.84 -10.21 9.28
CA ALA A 98 -1.42 -10.55 9.47
C ALA A 98 -0.77 -11.15 8.21
N VAL A 99 -1.55 -11.88 7.40
CA VAL A 99 -1.09 -12.54 6.17
C VAL A 99 -0.92 -11.59 4.99
N GLY A 100 -1.46 -10.36 5.10
CA GLY A 100 -1.35 -9.32 4.08
C GLY A 100 -0.65 -8.09 4.64
N CYS A 101 -0.35 -7.13 3.77
CA CYS A 101 0.23 -5.84 4.17
C CYS A 101 -0.36 -4.67 3.39
N PHE A 102 -0.72 -4.87 2.12
CA PHE A 102 -1.29 -3.84 1.26
C PHE A 102 -2.81 -3.74 1.42
N HIS A 103 -3.32 -2.53 1.67
CA HIS A 103 -4.76 -2.23 1.65
C HIS A 103 -5.02 -0.89 0.96
N LEU A 104 -5.45 -0.93 -0.30
CA LEU A 104 -5.56 0.24 -1.18
C LEU A 104 -6.30 1.44 -0.55
N PHE A 105 -7.45 1.20 0.11
CA PHE A 105 -8.20 2.27 0.76
C PHE A 105 -7.40 2.98 1.85
N ASN A 106 -6.66 2.24 2.68
CA ASN A 106 -5.84 2.82 3.75
C ASN A 106 -4.68 3.62 3.15
N VAL A 107 -4.02 3.06 2.13
CA VAL A 107 -2.92 3.74 1.44
C VAL A 107 -3.39 5.07 0.86
N ARG A 108 -4.49 5.08 0.11
CA ARG A 108 -5.07 6.32 -0.44
C ARG A 108 -5.46 7.30 0.66
N LEU A 109 -6.20 6.85 1.68
CA LEU A 109 -6.62 7.71 2.79
C LEU A 109 -5.43 8.41 3.47
N LEU A 110 -4.34 7.67 3.69
CA LEU A 110 -3.15 8.16 4.39
C LEU A 110 -2.26 9.03 3.50
N SER A 111 -2.19 8.76 2.19
CA SER A 111 -1.43 9.57 1.24
C SER A 111 -2.01 10.98 1.00
N HIS A 112 -3.26 11.22 1.39
CA HIS A 112 -3.85 12.58 1.40
C HIS A 112 -3.43 13.41 2.62
N LEU A 113 -2.80 12.79 3.63
CA LEU A 113 -2.41 13.50 4.85
C LEU A 113 -1.01 14.10 4.71
N PRO A 114 -0.74 15.20 5.41
CA PRO A 114 0.62 15.70 5.57
C PRO A 114 1.55 14.61 6.10
N THR A 115 2.69 14.44 5.43
CA THR A 115 3.69 13.48 5.89
C THR A 115 4.48 14.08 7.05
N HIS A 116 4.35 13.49 8.24
CA HIS A 116 5.04 13.96 9.45
C HIS A 116 6.40 13.26 9.61
N TYR A 117 7.48 14.00 9.38
CA TYR A 117 8.85 13.60 9.73
C TYR A 117 9.60 14.79 10.31
N THR A 118 10.57 14.52 11.20
CA THR A 118 11.49 15.52 11.70
C THR A 118 12.71 15.60 10.80
N ARG A 119 13.28 16.80 10.67
CA ARG A 119 14.58 17.04 10.05
C ARG A 119 15.59 17.35 11.12
N GLU A 120 16.72 16.67 11.08
CA GLU A 120 17.79 16.77 12.04
C GLU A 120 19.12 17.00 11.29
N PHE A 121 20.12 17.54 11.99
CA PHE A 121 21.48 17.78 11.44
C PHE A 121 21.48 18.56 10.11
N GLU A 122 20.94 19.79 10.10
CA GLU A 122 20.94 20.66 8.91
C GLU A 122 20.32 19.98 7.66
N ASP A 123 19.17 19.33 7.84
CA ASP A 123 18.43 18.61 6.79
C ASP A 123 19.17 17.39 6.20
N THR A 124 20.20 16.87 6.88
CA THR A 124 20.89 15.64 6.46
C THR A 124 20.31 14.37 7.08
N ALA A 125 19.39 14.48 8.05
CA ALA A 125 18.68 13.34 8.59
C ALA A 125 17.16 13.56 8.65
N PHE A 126 16.42 12.53 8.29
CA PHE A 126 14.96 12.47 8.38
C PHE A 126 14.57 11.38 9.36
N ARG A 127 13.66 11.66 10.28
CA ARG A 127 13.14 10.66 11.22
C ARG A 127 11.62 10.62 11.21
N MET A 128 11.08 9.41 11.27
CA MET A 128 9.66 9.16 11.31
C MET A 128 9.35 7.99 12.24
N LEU A 129 8.30 8.12 13.05
CA LEU A 129 7.78 7.03 13.86
C LEU A 129 6.69 6.31 13.07
N LEU A 130 6.94 5.07 12.72
CA LEU A 130 6.00 4.20 12.01
C LEU A 130 5.30 3.24 12.96
N ARG A 131 4.12 2.79 12.55
CA ARG A 131 3.32 1.76 13.18
C ARG A 131 2.83 0.77 12.14
N THR A 132 2.91 -0.51 12.46
CA THR A 132 2.36 -1.59 11.63
C THR A 132 0.84 -1.66 11.78
N LEU A 133 0.12 -1.58 10.66
CA LEU A 133 -1.32 -1.78 10.60
C LEU A 133 -1.65 -3.26 10.72
N LEU A 134 -2.54 -3.57 11.67
CA LEU A 134 -2.98 -4.92 11.99
C LEU A 134 -4.46 -4.95 12.40
N ASP A 135 -5.19 -5.93 11.88
CA ASP A 135 -6.54 -6.29 12.30
C ASP A 135 -6.52 -7.13 13.58
N SER A 136 -6.12 -6.53 14.70
CA SER A 136 -6.30 -7.20 15.98
C SER A 136 -6.96 -6.28 16.98
N LYS A 137 -8.17 -6.65 17.40
CA LYS A 137 -8.86 -6.05 18.53
C LYS A 137 -8.05 -6.15 19.83
N SER A 138 -7.09 -7.09 19.92
CA SER A 138 -6.16 -7.20 21.04
C SER A 138 -4.96 -6.26 20.95
N ALA A 139 -4.65 -5.68 19.78
CA ALA A 139 -3.51 -4.77 19.61
C ALA A 139 -3.69 -3.40 20.27
N GLN A 140 -4.75 -3.19 21.05
CA GLN A 140 -5.01 -1.95 21.80
C GLN A 140 -4.38 -1.93 23.19
N GLU A 141 -3.80 -3.04 23.67
CA GLU A 141 -3.06 -3.00 24.93
C GLU A 141 -1.76 -2.19 24.77
N PRO A 142 -1.39 -1.34 25.74
CA PRO A 142 -0.19 -0.49 25.65
C PRO A 142 1.12 -1.21 25.27
N PRO A 143 1.46 -2.39 25.80
CA PRO A 143 2.70 -3.08 25.41
C PRO A 143 2.65 -3.61 23.96
N LEU A 144 1.49 -4.08 23.49
CA LEU A 144 1.27 -4.53 22.12
C LEU A 144 1.32 -3.36 21.14
N MET A 145 0.81 -2.19 21.54
CA MET A 145 0.89 -0.95 20.78
C MET A 145 2.35 -0.55 20.50
N THR A 146 3.25 -0.70 21.48
CA THR A 146 4.67 -0.34 21.31
C THR A 146 5.43 -1.39 20.49
N ALA A 147 5.09 -2.67 20.61
CA ALA A 147 5.70 -3.73 19.80
C ALA A 147 5.50 -3.55 18.29
N LEU A 148 4.39 -2.93 17.89
CA LEU A 148 4.07 -2.62 16.49
C LEU A 148 4.69 -1.30 16.00
N GLN A 149 5.44 -0.57 16.83
CA GLN A 149 6.10 0.67 16.43
C GLN A 149 7.53 0.44 15.96
N SER A 150 7.96 1.26 15.01
CA SER A 150 9.32 1.27 14.48
C SER A 150 9.76 2.70 14.19
N SER A 151 11.00 3.03 14.52
CA SER A 151 11.62 4.31 14.13
C SER A 151 12.31 4.13 12.78
N LEU A 152 11.85 4.85 11.77
CA LEU A 152 12.52 5.01 10.49
C LEU A 152 13.45 6.23 10.55
N ILE A 153 14.70 6.05 10.18
CA ILE A 153 15.71 7.12 10.11
C ILE A 153 16.39 7.02 8.76
N ALA A 154 16.42 8.11 8.00
CA ALA A 154 17.14 8.22 6.74
C ALA A 154 18.22 9.29 6.86
N ILE A 155 19.48 8.93 6.68
CA ILE A 155 20.64 9.82 6.81
C ILE A 155 21.29 9.98 5.43
N VAL A 156 21.48 11.22 5.00
CA VAL A 156 22.15 11.58 3.75
C VAL A 156 23.66 11.61 3.98
N LEU A 157 24.39 10.82 3.19
CA LEU A 157 25.84 10.72 3.16
C LEU A 157 26.33 10.98 1.73
N GLY A 158 26.50 12.25 1.38
CA GLY A 158 26.79 12.65 -0.01
C GLY A 158 25.63 12.31 -0.94
N ASP A 159 25.90 11.52 -1.98
CA ASP A 159 24.88 11.07 -2.96
C ASP A 159 24.12 9.80 -2.53
N LEU A 160 24.41 9.31 -1.32
CA LEU A 160 23.78 8.13 -0.74
C LEU A 160 22.84 8.52 0.40
N MET A 161 21.82 7.70 0.61
CA MET A 161 20.91 7.79 1.75
C MET A 161 20.88 6.43 2.45
N VAL A 162 21.34 6.39 3.70
CA VAL A 162 21.25 5.21 4.55
C VAL A 162 19.93 5.25 5.28
N VAL A 163 19.08 4.26 5.02
CA VAL A 163 17.75 4.15 5.60
C VAL A 163 17.76 3.00 6.60
N THR A 164 17.39 3.29 7.84
CA THR A 164 17.36 2.33 8.95
C THR A 164 15.97 2.31 9.57
N LEU A 165 15.42 1.11 9.74
CA LEU A 165 14.16 0.86 10.41
C LEU A 165 14.43 0.03 11.67
N SER A 166 14.24 0.62 12.83
CA SER A 166 14.53 -0.01 14.13
C SER A 166 13.27 -0.15 14.96
N PRO A 167 13.10 -1.23 15.73
CA PRO A 167 11.98 -1.34 16.66
C PRO A 167 12.12 -0.30 17.78
N VAL A 168 11.01 0.11 18.36
CA VAL A 168 11.02 1.08 19.48
C VAL A 168 11.17 0.35 20.82
N ALA A 169 11.86 0.98 21.78
CA ALA A 169 11.96 0.47 23.14
C ALA A 169 10.57 0.19 23.72
N PRO A 170 10.36 -0.90 24.46
CA PRO A 170 11.36 -1.76 25.10
C PRO A 170 11.85 -2.95 24.25
N SER A 171 11.49 -3.01 22.96
CA SER A 171 11.91 -4.12 22.10
C SER A 171 13.44 -4.19 22.00
N LYS A 172 13.98 -5.42 22.09
CA LYS A 172 15.41 -5.73 21.92
C LYS A 172 15.71 -6.37 20.56
N GLU A 173 14.68 -6.44 19.70
CA GLU A 173 14.81 -7.00 18.38
C GLU A 173 15.75 -6.16 17.51
N ARG A 174 16.30 -6.76 16.46
CA ARG A 174 17.22 -6.06 15.56
C ARG A 174 16.49 -5.05 14.68
N GLY A 175 17.20 -3.98 14.34
CA GLY A 175 16.82 -3.09 13.23
C GLY A 175 17.31 -3.62 11.88
N PHE A 176 16.78 -3.04 10.82
CA PHE A 176 17.17 -3.34 9.44
C PHE A 176 17.63 -2.05 8.76
N SER A 177 18.63 -2.16 7.89
CA SER A 177 19.19 -1.00 7.19
C SER A 177 19.45 -1.33 5.72
N THR A 178 19.32 -0.32 4.87
CA THR A 178 19.72 -0.39 3.46
C THR A 178 20.30 0.95 3.02
N CYS A 179 21.12 0.93 1.97
CA CYS A 179 21.72 2.13 1.39
C CYS A 179 21.13 2.35 0.00
N LEU A 180 20.65 3.57 -0.25
CA LEU A 180 20.04 3.98 -1.51
C LEU A 180 20.91 5.05 -2.17
N SER A 181 21.09 4.95 -3.48
CA SER A 181 21.66 6.06 -4.25
C SER A 181 20.56 7.05 -4.60
N ILE A 182 20.70 8.31 -4.17
CA ILE A 182 19.68 9.34 -4.39
C ILE A 182 19.47 9.55 -5.90
N GLY A 183 20.56 9.76 -6.64
CA GLY A 183 20.52 9.99 -8.09
C GLY A 183 20.01 8.80 -8.92
N ARG A 184 19.98 7.57 -8.36
CA ARG A 184 19.40 6.40 -9.04
C ARG A 184 17.88 6.46 -9.10
N PHE A 185 17.25 7.02 -8.07
CA PHE A 185 15.79 6.98 -7.88
C PHE A 185 15.14 8.35 -8.07
N VAL A 186 15.88 9.43 -7.85
CA VAL A 186 15.39 10.81 -7.98
C VAL A 186 16.39 11.63 -8.80
N LEU A 187 15.95 12.09 -9.96
CA LEU A 187 16.75 12.97 -10.81
C LEU A 187 16.89 14.36 -10.17
N ASN A 188 18.10 14.90 -10.24
CA ASN A 188 18.41 16.26 -9.79
C ASN A 188 18.09 17.32 -10.88
N VAL A 189 16.94 17.17 -11.54
CA VAL A 189 16.40 18.13 -12.51
C VAL A 189 15.02 18.58 -12.07
N GLN A 190 14.66 19.83 -12.36
CA GLN A 190 13.32 20.35 -12.07
C GLN A 190 12.40 20.05 -13.26
N LEU A 191 11.80 18.85 -13.24
CA LEU A 191 10.76 18.44 -14.19
C LEU A 191 9.39 18.59 -13.57
N GLU A 192 8.43 19.02 -14.38
CA GLU A 192 7.01 19.04 -14.05
C GLU A 192 6.26 18.09 -14.99
N PRO A 193 5.40 17.21 -14.46
CA PRO A 193 5.07 17.04 -13.05
C PRO A 193 6.19 16.37 -12.23
N ILE A 194 6.28 16.67 -10.93
CA ILE A 194 7.33 16.20 -10.00
C ILE A 194 7.63 14.69 -10.12
N TYR A 195 6.62 13.86 -10.36
CA TYR A 195 6.80 12.41 -10.47
C TYR A 195 7.67 11.97 -11.67
N GLN A 196 7.83 12.81 -12.69
CA GLN A 196 8.75 12.55 -13.81
C GLN A 196 10.22 12.59 -13.36
N ARG A 197 10.51 13.12 -12.18
CA ARG A 197 11.85 13.05 -11.58
C ARG A 197 12.17 11.67 -11.03
N PHE A 198 11.19 10.77 -10.90
CA PHE A 198 11.39 9.46 -10.32
C PHE A 198 11.82 8.42 -11.34
N CYS A 199 12.72 7.56 -10.95
CA CYS A 199 13.27 6.50 -11.78
C CYS A 199 13.28 5.19 -10.98
N LYS A 200 13.13 4.06 -11.69
CA LYS A 200 13.33 2.71 -11.13
C LYS A 200 12.52 2.47 -9.84
N LEU A 201 11.25 2.88 -9.85
CA LEU A 201 10.36 2.76 -8.70
C LEU A 201 10.06 1.29 -8.33
N ASP A 202 10.10 0.40 -9.32
CA ASP A 202 10.11 -1.05 -9.16
C ASP A 202 11.31 -1.53 -8.31
N GLU A 203 12.53 -1.14 -8.70
CA GLU A 203 13.75 -1.50 -7.97
C GLU A 203 13.74 -0.92 -6.55
N LEU A 204 13.33 0.35 -6.41
CA LEU A 204 13.22 1.01 -5.10
C LEU A 204 12.24 0.27 -4.18
N SER A 205 11.05 -0.03 -4.70
CA SER A 205 9.98 -0.70 -3.94
C SER A 205 10.40 -2.11 -3.55
N LEU A 206 11.06 -2.85 -4.44
CA LEU A 206 11.59 -4.18 -4.15
C LEU A 206 12.68 -4.12 -3.08
N GLN A 207 13.67 -3.24 -3.25
CA GLN A 207 14.79 -3.10 -2.32
C GLN A 207 14.32 -2.74 -0.91
N LEU A 208 13.40 -1.78 -0.79
CA LEU A 208 12.86 -1.34 0.50
C LEU A 208 11.98 -2.41 1.16
N ARG A 209 11.10 -3.07 0.40
CA ARG A 209 10.25 -4.13 0.94
C ARG A 209 11.07 -5.30 1.45
N GLN A 210 12.03 -5.79 0.66
CA GLN A 210 12.82 -6.97 1.00
C GLN A 210 13.80 -6.71 2.14
N ASN A 211 14.43 -5.54 2.18
CA ASN A 211 15.49 -5.27 3.15
C ASN A 211 15.01 -4.58 4.43
N LEU A 212 13.89 -3.86 4.41
CA LEU A 212 13.40 -3.11 5.57
C LEU A 212 12.02 -3.56 6.03
N PHE A 213 10.99 -3.36 5.19
CA PHE A 213 9.62 -3.38 5.66
C PHE A 213 9.07 -4.79 5.90
N GLN A 214 9.30 -5.74 5.00
CA GLN A 214 8.84 -7.12 5.19
C GLN A 214 9.56 -7.80 6.37
N PRO A 215 10.90 -7.71 6.52
CA PRO A 215 11.58 -8.27 7.68
C PRO A 215 11.10 -7.66 9.00
N MET A 216 10.92 -6.34 9.06
CA MET A 216 10.41 -5.67 10.26
C MET A 216 8.99 -6.12 10.59
N ARG A 217 8.09 -6.13 9.60
CA ARG A 217 6.70 -6.58 9.80
C ARG A 217 6.67 -8.03 10.26
N ALA A 218 7.43 -8.92 9.63
CA ALA A 218 7.49 -10.33 10.03
C ALA A 218 7.99 -10.49 11.47
N GLN A 219 9.06 -9.78 11.84
CA GLN A 219 9.60 -9.77 13.20
C GLN A 219 8.56 -9.30 14.23
N GLN A 220 7.83 -8.21 13.93
CA GLN A 220 6.79 -7.69 14.81
C GLN A 220 5.59 -8.64 14.93
N LEU A 221 5.16 -9.26 13.83
CA LEU A 221 4.04 -10.21 13.85
C LEU A 221 4.41 -11.48 14.62
N LEU A 222 5.63 -12.02 14.43
CA LEU A 222 6.12 -13.17 15.17
C LEU A 222 6.22 -12.90 16.68
N ALA A 223 6.62 -11.69 17.08
CA ALA A 223 6.61 -11.28 18.48
C ALA A 223 5.21 -11.28 19.11
N LEU A 224 4.15 -11.26 18.29
CA LEU A 224 2.75 -11.34 18.70
C LEU A 224 2.13 -12.74 18.46
N ASP A 225 2.95 -13.76 18.17
CA ASP A 225 2.52 -15.11 17.77
C ASP A 225 1.61 -15.13 16.52
N LEU A 226 1.71 -14.09 15.69
CA LEU A 226 1.00 -13.98 14.43
C LEU A 226 1.91 -14.43 13.29
N HIS A 227 1.39 -15.36 12.48
CA HIS A 227 2.17 -15.98 11.42
C HIS A 227 1.87 -15.30 10.08
N PRO A 228 2.80 -14.50 9.50
CA PRO A 228 2.59 -13.77 8.25
C PRO A 228 2.55 -14.67 7.02
N HIS A 229 3.18 -15.84 7.10
CA HIS A 229 3.25 -16.82 6.04
C HIS A 229 2.39 -18.03 6.42
N PRO A 230 1.08 -17.98 6.17
CA PRO A 230 0.25 -19.12 6.44
C PRO A 230 0.72 -20.31 5.58
N SER A 231 0.69 -21.50 6.17
CA SER A 231 0.70 -22.73 5.37
C SER A 231 -0.52 -22.75 4.42
N LEU A 232 -0.58 -23.70 3.49
CA LEU A 232 -1.74 -23.85 2.61
C LEU A 232 -3.07 -23.79 3.38
N LEU A 233 -3.12 -24.33 4.60
CA LEU A 233 -4.31 -24.37 5.47
C LEU A 233 -4.68 -23.02 6.12
N GLY A 234 -3.77 -22.05 6.13
CA GLY A 234 -3.99 -20.72 6.70
C GLY A 234 -4.30 -19.65 5.67
N LEU A 235 -4.43 -20.01 4.38
CA LEU A 235 -4.78 -19.05 3.33
C LEU A 235 -6.25 -18.60 3.47
N PRO A 236 -6.59 -17.39 2.98
CA PRO A 236 -7.98 -16.95 2.87
C PRO A 236 -8.80 -17.84 1.93
N SER A 237 -10.11 -17.94 2.18
CA SER A 237 -11.03 -18.82 1.44
C SER A 237 -11.04 -18.54 -0.07
N GLU A 238 -10.89 -17.27 -0.43
CA GLU A 238 -10.87 -16.72 -1.78
C GLU A 238 -9.68 -17.26 -2.59
N VAL A 239 -8.55 -17.48 -1.93
CA VAL A 239 -7.33 -17.96 -2.58
C VAL A 239 -7.47 -19.45 -2.92
N TYR A 240 -8.19 -20.24 -2.11
CA TYR A 240 -8.45 -21.64 -2.46
C TYR A 240 -9.31 -21.77 -3.71
N ASP A 241 -10.31 -20.90 -3.89
CA ASP A 241 -11.16 -20.91 -5.08
C ASP A 241 -10.34 -20.66 -6.35
N GLU A 242 -9.37 -19.73 -6.31
CA GLU A 242 -8.43 -19.52 -7.42
C GLU A 242 -7.47 -20.69 -7.62
N ILE A 243 -6.87 -21.23 -6.56
CA ILE A 243 -5.98 -22.40 -6.66
C ILE A 243 -6.74 -23.57 -7.28
N PHE A 244 -7.96 -23.85 -6.81
CA PHE A 244 -8.75 -24.99 -7.27
C PHE A 244 -9.23 -24.84 -8.71
N LYS A 245 -9.42 -23.61 -9.21
CA LYS A 245 -9.72 -23.37 -10.63
C LYS A 245 -8.61 -23.87 -11.57
N HIS A 246 -7.36 -23.80 -11.13
CA HIS A 246 -6.19 -24.22 -11.93
C HIS A 246 -5.83 -25.70 -11.78
N LEU A 247 -6.48 -26.44 -10.87
CA LEU A 247 -6.22 -27.86 -10.64
C LEU A 247 -7.21 -28.74 -11.40
N ASN A 248 -6.71 -29.84 -11.96
CA ASN A 248 -7.58 -30.85 -12.58
C ASN A 248 -8.28 -31.74 -11.53
N LYS A 249 -9.28 -32.53 -11.96
CA LYS A 249 -10.09 -33.37 -11.05
C LYS A 249 -9.24 -34.34 -10.21
N ASN A 250 -8.18 -34.91 -10.79
CA ASN A 250 -7.30 -35.85 -10.11
C ASN A 250 -6.45 -35.15 -9.04
N GLN A 251 -5.88 -33.99 -9.36
CA GLN A 251 -5.13 -33.16 -8.42
C GLN A 251 -6.01 -32.69 -7.26
N LEU A 252 -7.26 -32.30 -7.53
CA LEU A 252 -8.23 -31.95 -6.47
C LEU A 252 -8.62 -33.15 -5.61
N ASN A 253 -8.63 -34.38 -6.14
CA ASN A 253 -8.84 -35.59 -5.35
C ASN A 253 -7.65 -35.87 -4.43
N ILE A 254 -6.43 -35.77 -4.95
CA ILE A 254 -5.20 -35.92 -4.16
C ILE A 254 -5.18 -34.89 -3.03
N LEU A 255 -5.42 -33.61 -3.36
CA LEU A 255 -5.38 -32.51 -2.38
C LEU A 255 -6.41 -32.68 -1.25
N ALA A 256 -7.63 -33.13 -1.58
CA ALA A 256 -8.66 -33.40 -0.59
C ALA A 256 -8.33 -34.55 0.36
N ASN A 257 -7.49 -35.50 -0.08
CA ASN A 257 -7.06 -36.62 0.76
C ASN A 257 -5.92 -36.25 1.73
N VAL A 258 -5.27 -35.09 1.56
CA VAL A 258 -4.19 -34.63 2.44
C VAL A 258 -4.72 -34.22 3.81
N ASN A 259 -5.88 -33.55 3.87
CA ASN A 259 -6.46 -33.07 5.12
C ASN A 259 -7.97 -32.85 5.01
N TRP A 260 -8.70 -33.13 6.09
CA TRP A 260 -10.15 -32.96 6.18
C TRP A 260 -10.63 -31.53 5.88
N LYS A 261 -9.86 -30.48 6.24
CA LYS A 261 -10.19 -29.08 5.93
C LYS A 261 -10.18 -28.82 4.43
N LEU A 262 -9.18 -29.33 3.70
CA LEU A 262 -9.09 -29.22 2.25
C LEU A 262 -10.21 -30.01 1.55
N CYS A 263 -10.60 -31.15 2.12
CA CYS A 263 -11.78 -31.89 1.66
C CYS A 263 -13.05 -31.03 1.77
N ASN A 264 -13.25 -30.33 2.89
CA ASN A 264 -14.40 -29.44 3.08
C ASN A 264 -14.36 -28.24 2.13
N TYR A 265 -13.21 -27.58 1.94
CA TYR A 265 -13.10 -26.48 0.98
C TYR A 265 -13.41 -26.92 -0.45
N LYS A 266 -12.95 -28.10 -0.86
CA LYS A 266 -13.28 -28.65 -2.18
C LYS A 266 -14.79 -28.89 -2.35
N LYS A 267 -15.48 -29.36 -1.30
CA LYS A 267 -16.94 -29.55 -1.35
C LYS A 267 -17.63 -28.21 -1.56
N GLN A 268 -17.28 -27.20 -0.75
CA GLN A 268 -17.80 -25.84 -0.89
C GLN A 268 -17.52 -25.22 -2.26
N PHE A 269 -16.33 -25.46 -2.82
CA PHE A 269 -15.98 -25.02 -4.17
C PHE A 269 -16.84 -25.65 -5.26
N LYS A 270 -17.15 -26.95 -5.13
CA LYS A 270 -18.06 -27.65 -6.06
C LYS A 270 -19.48 -27.10 -5.98
N ASP A 271 -19.96 -26.81 -4.77
CA ASP A 271 -21.31 -26.28 -4.54
C ASP A 271 -21.47 -24.85 -5.09
N ARG A 272 -20.37 -24.09 -5.21
CA ARG A 272 -20.35 -22.71 -5.73
C ARG A 272 -20.17 -22.58 -7.24
N ARG A 273 -19.86 -23.66 -7.97
CA ARG A 273 -19.86 -23.64 -9.44
C ARG A 273 -21.25 -24.03 -9.95
N PRO A 274 -22.01 -23.12 -10.59
CA PRO A 274 -23.05 -23.56 -11.50
C PRO A 274 -22.39 -24.30 -12.67
N HIS A 275 -23.07 -25.32 -13.16
CA HIS A 275 -22.65 -26.11 -14.32
C HIS A 275 -22.42 -25.26 -15.56
#